data_AF-C3ZE62-F1
#
_entry.id   AF-C3ZE62-F1
#
_cell.length_a   1.000
_cell.length_b   1.000
_cell.length_c   1.000
_cell.angle_alpha   90.00
_cell.angle_beta   90.00
_cell.angle_gamma   90.00
#
_symmetry.space_group_name_H-M   'P 1'
#
loop_
_entity.id
_entity.type
_entity.pdbx_description
1 polymer ?
#
loop_
_entity_poly.entity_id
_entity_poly.type
_entity_poly.pdbx_seq_one_letter_code
_entity_poly.pdbx_strand_id
1 'polypeptide(L)'
;PRTRQKLIPWLRERVNSGQVPGVGWVDEPRGVVRIQWTRKSQHDYNVDQDGAIFKEWAVHTGRYTEGVDTPDPSRWKTNFRCAMNKSTEADYLRDQSQEQGDNPYRVYRLSPPSTGKQEQLPSLLMRCSVFSNL
;
A
#
# COMPACT_ATOMS: atom_id res chain seq x y z
N PRO A 1 19.76 -10.90 2.35
CA PRO A 1 18.92 -10.01 1.51
C PRO A 1 17.65 -9.61 2.25
N ARG A 2 17.44 -8.32 2.55
CA ARG A 2 16.18 -7.85 3.14
C ARG A 2 15.08 -7.99 2.09
N THR A 3 14.16 -8.93 2.27
CA THR A 3 12.95 -9.06 1.45
C THR A 3 12.13 -7.78 1.63
N ARG A 4 12.18 -6.88 0.65
CA ARG A 4 11.40 -5.64 0.68
C ARG A 4 9.92 -6.00 0.58
N GLN A 5 9.13 -5.56 1.55
CA GLN A 5 7.69 -5.78 1.57
C GLN A 5 7.04 -5.22 0.31
N LYS A 6 6.01 -5.91 -0.21
CA LYS A 6 5.19 -5.44 -1.34
C LYS A 6 4.40 -4.18 -0.95
N LEU A 7 3.93 -3.45 -1.96
CA LEU A 7 3.24 -2.17 -1.78
C LEU A 7 2.00 -2.25 -0.89
N ILE A 8 1.10 -3.22 -1.12
CA ILE A 8 -0.21 -3.20 -0.45
C ILE A 8 -0.11 -3.48 1.05
N PRO A 9 0.64 -4.49 1.52
CA PRO A 9 0.89 -4.66 2.95
C PRO A 9 1.55 -3.43 3.58
N TRP A 10 2.54 -2.85 2.90
CA TRP A 10 3.23 -1.64 3.38
C TRP A 10 2.29 -0.42 3.47
N LEU A 11 1.45 -0.21 2.46
CA LEU A 11 0.50 0.90 2.41
C LEU A 11 -0.53 0.78 3.53
N ARG A 12 -1.03 -0.43 3.83
CA ARG A 12 -1.92 -0.67 4.96
C ARG A 12 -1.29 -0.27 6.28
N GLU A 13 -0.02 -0.65 6.53
CA GLU A 13 0.70 -0.23 7.74
C GLU A 13 0.81 1.29 7.85
N ARG A 14 1.07 1.98 6.74
CA ARG A 14 1.15 3.45 6.69
C ARG A 14 -0.19 4.14 6.90
N VAL A 15 -1.28 3.57 6.40
CA VAL A 15 -2.62 4.10 6.66
C VAL A 15 -3.02 3.86 8.13
N ASN A 16 -2.72 2.67 8.66
CA ASN A 16 -3.00 2.29 10.05
C ASN A 16 -2.24 3.12 11.08
N SER A 17 -1.03 3.59 10.75
CA SER A 17 -0.29 4.46 11.68
C SER A 17 -0.95 5.83 11.84
N GLY A 18 -1.74 6.28 10.85
CA GLY A 18 -2.34 7.61 10.84
C GLY A 18 -1.33 8.77 10.81
N GLN A 19 -0.05 8.48 10.57
CA GLN A 19 1.04 9.46 10.66
C GLN A 19 1.38 10.11 9.31
N VAL A 20 0.93 9.53 8.19
CA VAL A 20 1.26 10.02 6.86
C VAL A 20 0.20 11.04 6.41
N PRO A 21 0.56 12.33 6.23
CA PRO A 21 -0.40 13.33 5.77
C PRO A 21 -1.01 12.96 4.41
N GLY A 22 -2.27 13.35 4.22
CA GLY A 22 -3.00 13.13 2.97
C GLY A 22 -3.39 11.67 2.70
N VAL A 23 -3.14 10.74 3.63
CA VAL A 23 -3.50 9.32 3.50
C VAL A 23 -4.36 8.88 4.69
N GLY A 24 -5.43 8.14 4.44
CA GLY A 24 -6.32 7.67 5.50
C GLY A 24 -7.35 6.65 5.06
N TRP A 25 -7.97 5.98 6.03
CA TRP A 25 -9.13 5.12 5.80
C TRP A 25 -10.37 5.95 5.47
N VAL A 26 -11.09 5.53 4.43
CA VAL A 26 -12.48 5.97 4.16
C VAL A 26 -13.44 4.95 4.76
N ASP A 27 -13.14 3.66 4.61
CA ASP A 27 -13.88 2.53 5.17
C ASP A 27 -12.86 1.43 5.48
N GLU A 28 -12.36 1.40 6.72
CA GLU A 28 -11.35 0.44 7.17
C GLU A 28 -11.82 -1.02 7.07
N PRO A 29 -13.05 -1.39 7.52
CA PRO A 29 -13.57 -2.75 7.36
C PRO A 29 -13.56 -3.26 5.91
N ARG A 30 -13.85 -2.37 4.95
CA ARG A 30 -13.83 -2.71 3.51
C ARG A 30 -12.48 -2.47 2.84
N GLY A 31 -11.47 -2.02 3.58
CA GLY A 31 -10.14 -1.75 3.05
C GLY A 31 -10.10 -0.56 2.08
N VAL A 32 -11.00 0.41 2.20
CA VAL A 32 -11.06 1.58 1.31
C VAL A 32 -10.20 2.70 1.86
N VAL A 33 -9.18 3.10 1.11
CA VAL A 33 -8.24 4.18 1.47
C VAL A 33 -8.39 5.36 0.54
N ARG A 34 -8.16 6.56 1.08
CA ARG A 34 -8.01 7.81 0.34
C ARG A 34 -6.54 8.22 0.36
N ILE A 35 -6.04 8.63 -0.80
CA ILE A 35 -4.68 9.16 -0.97
C ILE A 35 -4.79 10.50 -1.71
N GLN A 36 -4.30 11.58 -1.09
CA GLN A 36 -4.21 12.89 -1.71
C GLN A 36 -3.31 12.83 -2.95
N TRP A 37 -3.75 13.48 -4.03
CA TRP A 37 -3.14 13.37 -5.35
C TRP A 37 -2.84 14.72 -6.00
N THR A 38 -2.47 15.71 -5.18
CA THR A 38 -2.13 17.10 -5.54
C THR A 38 -1.22 17.18 -6.77
N ARG A 39 -1.50 18.12 -7.66
CA ARG A 39 -0.66 18.35 -8.86
C ARG A 39 0.53 19.20 -8.42
N LYS A 40 1.75 18.79 -8.77
CA LYS A 40 2.96 19.54 -8.43
C LYS A 40 2.96 20.99 -8.96
N SER A 41 2.23 21.24 -10.05
CA SER A 41 2.11 22.58 -10.64
C SER A 41 1.23 23.54 -9.83
N GLN A 42 0.60 23.10 -8.74
CA GLN A 42 -0.11 23.99 -7.82
C GLN A 42 0.92 24.77 -6.99
N HIS A 43 0.67 26.09 -6.83
CA HIS A 43 1.62 27.07 -6.29
C HIS A 43 2.15 26.71 -4.89
N ASP A 44 1.41 25.90 -4.12
CA ASP A 44 1.71 25.58 -2.72
C ASP A 44 2.03 24.10 -2.47
N TYR A 45 2.51 23.36 -3.49
CA TYR A 45 2.85 21.94 -3.33
C TYR A 45 3.98 21.73 -2.32
N ASN A 46 3.66 21.07 -1.20
CA ASN A 46 4.62 20.71 -0.16
C ASN A 46 4.91 19.21 -0.17
N VAL A 47 6.16 18.81 -0.42
CA VAL A 47 6.55 17.39 -0.51
C VAL A 47 6.26 16.62 0.77
N ASP A 48 6.45 17.23 1.94
CA ASP A 48 6.27 16.54 3.22
C ASP A 48 4.79 16.49 3.66
N GLN A 49 3.89 17.17 2.92
CA GLN A 49 2.43 17.11 3.14
C GLN A 49 1.72 16.41 1.97
N ASP A 50 1.82 16.98 0.77
CA ASP A 50 1.18 16.49 -0.46
C ASP A 50 1.89 15.28 -1.09
N GLY A 51 3.15 15.06 -0.73
CA GLY A 51 4.01 14.03 -1.32
C GLY A 51 4.50 12.97 -0.33
N ALA A 52 4.07 13.04 0.93
CA ALA A 52 4.65 12.28 2.03
C ALA A 52 4.68 10.77 1.75
N ILE A 53 3.54 10.20 1.35
CA ILE A 53 3.43 8.77 1.04
C ILE A 53 4.34 8.33 -0.12
N PHE A 54 4.54 9.19 -1.12
CA PHE A 54 5.41 8.90 -2.26
C PHE A 54 6.88 8.90 -1.84
N LYS A 55 7.28 9.89 -1.01
CA LYS A 55 8.62 9.97 -0.41
C LYS A 55 8.90 8.74 0.45
N GLU A 56 7.99 8.39 1.35
CA GLU A 56 8.15 7.21 2.22
C GLU A 56 8.26 5.90 1.44
N TRP A 57 7.48 5.74 0.36
CA TRP A 57 7.61 4.57 -0.51
C TRP A 57 8.97 4.52 -1.22
N ALA A 58 9.49 5.66 -1.65
CA ALA A 58 10.82 5.76 -2.24
C ALA A 58 11.92 5.36 -1.25
N VAL A 59 11.81 5.81 0.02
CA VAL A 59 12.71 5.40 1.11
C VAL A 59 12.60 3.89 1.37
N HIS A 60 11.39 3.36 1.54
CA HIS A 60 11.15 1.94 1.80
C HIS A 60 11.72 1.04 0.70
N THR A 61 11.58 1.46 -0.55
CA THR A 61 12.12 0.72 -1.69
C THR A 61 13.59 0.98 -1.95
N GLY A 62 14.26 1.82 -1.16
CA GLY A 62 15.67 2.20 -1.35
C GLY A 62 15.94 2.91 -2.67
N ARG A 63 14.93 3.61 -3.21
CA ARG A 63 15.03 4.44 -4.42
C ARG A 63 15.34 5.90 -4.07
N TYR A 64 15.35 6.23 -2.79
CA TYR A 64 15.72 7.52 -2.23
C TYR A 64 16.30 7.32 -0.83
N THR A 65 17.42 7.96 -0.54
CA THR A 65 18.05 8.02 0.77
C THR A 65 18.15 9.47 1.21
N GLU A 66 17.50 9.81 2.32
CA GLU A 66 17.46 11.17 2.85
C GLU A 66 18.87 11.64 3.25
N GLY A 67 19.21 12.88 2.91
CA GLY A 67 20.55 13.45 3.13
C GLY A 67 21.65 12.95 2.18
N VAL A 68 21.38 11.95 1.34
CA VAL A 68 22.36 11.41 0.37
C VAL A 68 21.93 11.71 -1.07
N ASP A 69 20.69 11.36 -1.41
CA ASP A 69 20.15 11.54 -2.77
C ASP A 69 19.46 12.90 -2.91
N THR A 70 19.45 13.46 -4.13
CA THR A 70 18.64 14.63 -4.45
C THR A 70 17.14 14.26 -4.51
N PRO A 71 16.24 15.01 -3.83
CA PRO A 71 14.81 14.77 -3.90
C PRO A 71 14.23 14.83 -5.34
N ASP A 72 13.46 13.81 -5.74
CA ASP A 72 12.71 13.80 -7.01
C ASP A 72 11.25 13.35 -6.78
N PRO A 73 10.38 14.25 -6.28
CA PRO A 73 8.98 13.94 -5.99
C PRO A 73 8.19 13.43 -7.20
N SER A 74 8.52 13.91 -8.41
CA SER A 74 7.85 13.49 -9.64
C SER A 74 8.13 12.02 -9.94
N ARG A 75 9.38 11.57 -9.76
CA ARG A 75 9.77 10.17 -9.92
C ARG A 75 9.15 9.29 -8.85
N TRP A 76 9.12 9.72 -7.60
CA TRP A 76 8.50 8.97 -6.50
C TRP A 76 7.01 8.73 -6.75
N LYS A 77 6.26 9.79 -7.11
CA LYS A 77 4.84 9.70 -7.46
C LYS A 77 4.59 8.78 -8.65
N THR A 78 5.44 8.85 -9.67
CA THR A 78 5.34 7.97 -10.85
C THR A 78 5.57 6.51 -10.49
N ASN A 79 6.60 6.20 -9.70
CA ASN A 79 6.91 4.85 -9.25
C ASN A 79 5.79 4.27 -8.39
N PHE A 80 5.25 5.07 -7.46
CA PHE A 80 4.12 4.66 -6.63
C PHE A 80 2.89 4.32 -7.47
N ARG A 81 2.51 5.21 -8.40
CA ARG A 81 1.39 4.97 -9.33
C ARG A 81 1.58 3.67 -10.12
N CYS A 82 2.77 3.46 -10.67
CA CYS A 82 3.08 2.24 -11.42
C CYS A 82 2.97 0.99 -10.53
N ALA A 83 3.39 1.07 -9.27
CA ALA A 83 3.29 -0.04 -8.33
C ALA A 83 1.83 -0.34 -7.95
N MET A 84 0.99 0.69 -7.74
CA MET A 84 -0.47 0.54 -7.57
C MET A 84 -1.11 -0.11 -8.79
N ASN A 85 -0.86 0.42 -9.98
CA ASN A 85 -1.46 -0.09 -11.23
C ASN A 85 -1.04 -1.53 -11.58
N LYS A 86 0.13 -1.97 -11.12
CA LYS A 86 0.61 -3.35 -11.32
C LYS A 86 0.10 -4.33 -10.26
N SER A 87 -0.43 -3.83 -9.15
CA SER A 87 -0.92 -4.69 -8.08
C SER A 87 -2.29 -5.24 -8.44
N THR A 88 -2.47 -6.55 -8.28
CA THR A 88 -3.78 -7.21 -8.32
C THR A 88 -4.51 -7.13 -6.98
N GLU A 89 -3.90 -6.48 -5.98
CA GLU A 89 -4.40 -6.36 -4.61
C GLU A 89 -4.92 -4.94 -4.31
N ALA A 90 -5.04 -4.10 -5.35
CA ALA A 90 -5.57 -2.74 -5.25
C ALA A 90 -6.48 -2.39 -6.43
N ASP A 91 -7.73 -2.05 -6.13
CA ASP A 91 -8.70 -1.59 -7.11
C ASP A 91 -8.83 -0.06 -7.03
N TYR A 92 -8.72 0.63 -8.17
CA TYR A 92 -8.94 2.08 -8.23
C TYR A 92 -10.43 2.41 -8.34
N LEU A 93 -10.99 3.07 -7.32
CA LEU A 93 -12.39 3.49 -7.28
C LEU A 93 -12.53 4.90 -7.89
N ARG A 94 -12.58 4.96 -9.22
CA ARG A 94 -12.62 6.23 -9.99
C ARG A 94 -13.86 7.07 -9.66
N ASP A 95 -15.01 6.43 -9.51
CA ASP A 95 -16.29 7.03 -9.16
C ASP A 95 -16.28 7.74 -7.80
N GLN A 96 -15.42 7.30 -6.89
CA GLN A 96 -15.25 7.89 -5.56
C GLN A 96 -14.07 8.87 -5.48
N SER A 97 -13.31 9.02 -6.57
CA SER A 97 -12.10 9.84 -6.64
C SER A 97 -12.39 11.24 -7.19
N GLN A 98 -11.62 12.23 -6.73
CA GLN A 98 -11.71 13.61 -7.20
C GLN A 98 -10.36 14.07 -7.76
N GLU A 99 -10.22 14.12 -9.09
CA GLU A 99 -8.94 14.48 -9.74
C GLU A 99 -8.78 16.00 -10.04
N GLN A 100 -9.77 16.81 -9.64
CA GLN A 100 -9.85 18.26 -9.91
C GLN A 100 -10.24 19.05 -8.65
N GLY A 101 -9.94 20.35 -8.65
CA GLY A 101 -10.17 21.24 -7.50
C GLY A 101 -8.96 21.35 -6.57
N ASP A 102 -9.18 21.97 -5.42
CA ASP A 102 -8.10 22.42 -4.52
C ASP A 102 -7.47 21.29 -3.71
N ASN A 103 -8.22 20.21 -3.43
CA ASN A 103 -7.73 19.04 -2.70
C ASN A 103 -8.04 17.74 -3.46
N PRO A 104 -7.37 17.47 -4.58
CA PRO A 104 -7.64 16.28 -5.38
C PRO A 104 -7.13 15.03 -4.65
N TYR A 105 -7.86 13.93 -4.78
CA TYR A 105 -7.53 12.66 -4.15
C TYR A 105 -7.98 11.47 -4.99
N ARG A 106 -7.40 10.31 -4.70
CA ARG A 106 -7.75 9.01 -5.28
C ARG A 106 -8.17 8.04 -4.20
N VAL A 107 -9.19 7.25 -4.50
CA VAL A 107 -9.71 6.22 -3.62
C VAL A 107 -9.35 4.84 -4.17
N TYR A 108 -8.84 3.98 -3.29
CA TYR A 108 -8.48 2.62 -3.64
C TYR A 108 -9.12 1.65 -2.65
N ARG A 109 -9.55 0.48 -3.14
CA ARG A 109 -9.89 -0.67 -2.30
C ARG A 109 -8.70 -1.61 -2.26
N LEU A 110 -8.19 -1.88 -1.07
CA LEU A 110 -7.07 -2.78 -0.84
C LEU A 110 -7.60 -4.16 -0.48
N SER A 111 -7.05 -5.22 -1.07
CA SER A 111 -7.33 -6.60 -0.66
C SER A 111 -7.00 -6.79 0.83
N PRO A 112 -7.76 -7.63 1.55
CA PRO A 112 -7.49 -7.91 2.95
C PRO A 112 -6.05 -8.45 3.12
N PRO A 113 -5.41 -8.21 4.28
CA PRO A 113 -4.10 -8.79 4.54
C PRO A 113 -4.20 -10.31 4.37
N SER A 114 -3.29 -10.90 3.59
CA SER A 114 -3.23 -12.36 3.50
C SER A 114 -2.93 -12.91 4.89
N THR A 115 -3.93 -13.51 5.53
CA THR A 115 -3.73 -14.31 6.75
C THR A 115 -2.71 -15.39 6.38
N GLY A 116 -1.52 -15.33 6.96
CA GLY A 116 -0.43 -16.21 6.58
C GLY A 116 -0.83 -17.68 6.68
N LYS A 117 -0.91 -18.38 5.56
CA LYS A 117 -0.51 -19.80 5.51
C LYS A 117 0.97 -19.82 5.16
N GLN A 118 1.81 -19.61 6.17
CA GLN A 118 3.12 -20.22 6.22
C GLN A 118 3.11 -21.28 7.31
N GLU A 119 2.57 -22.45 6.98
CA GLU A 119 3.11 -23.74 7.40
C GLU A 119 2.71 -24.76 6.32
N GLN A 120 3.71 -25.31 5.63
CA GLN A 120 3.58 -26.65 5.09
C GLN A 120 3.46 -27.59 6.30
N LEU A 121 2.24 -28.01 6.66
CA LEU A 121 2.11 -29.28 7.36
C LEU A 121 2.23 -30.39 6.31
N PRO A 122 3.19 -31.32 6.42
CA PRO A 122 3.10 -32.55 5.65
C PRO A 122 1.76 -33.21 6.02
N SER A 123 1.03 -33.64 5.00
CA SER A 123 -0.25 -34.31 5.16
C SER A 123 -0.08 -35.59 5.97
N LEU A 124 -0.18 -35.50 7.29
CA LEU A 124 -0.51 -36.65 8.11
C LEU A 124 -2.01 -36.87 7.93
N LEU A 125 -2.35 -37.66 6.90
CA LEU A 125 -3.65 -38.30 6.83
C LEU A 125 -3.75 -39.26 8.01
N MET A 126 -4.32 -38.74 9.09
CA MET A 126 -5.00 -39.51 10.11
C MET A 126 -6.18 -40.22 9.43
N ARG A 127 -6.19 -41.55 9.43
CA ARG A 127 -7.45 -42.30 9.55
C ARG A 127 -7.29 -43.38 10.61
N CYS A 128 -8.19 -43.26 11.57
CA CYS A 128 -8.36 -43.99 12.80
C CYS A 128 -8.43 -45.51 12.64
N SER A 129 -7.84 -46.18 13.64
CA SER A 129 -8.41 -47.20 14.53
C SER A 129 -9.27 -48.34 13.97
N VAL A 130 -8.85 -49.53 14.43
CA VAL A 130 -9.60 -50.76 14.77
C VAL A 130 -10.32 -51.52 13.68
N PHE A 131 -9.81 -52.73 13.38
CA PHE A 131 -10.61 -53.96 13.35
C PHE A 131 -9.79 -55.14 13.89
N SER A 132 -10.50 -55.99 14.63
CA SER A 132 -10.05 -57.01 15.56
C SER A 132 -9.47 -58.28 14.94
N ASN A 133 -8.78 -59.05 15.78
CA ASN A 133 -8.40 -60.46 15.61
C ASN A 133 -9.55 -61.34 15.09
N LEU A 134 -9.23 -62.18 14.08
CA LEU A 134 -9.44 -63.63 14.12
C LEU A 134 -8.43 -64.32 13.18
#